data_AF-A0AAU3TTR0-F1
#
_entry.id   AF-A0AAU3TTR0-F1
#
_cell.length_a   1.000
_cell.length_b   1.000
_cell.length_c   1.000
_cell.angle_alpha   90.00
_cell.angle_beta   90.00
_cell.angle_gamma   90.00
#
_symmetry.space_group_name_H-M   'P 1'
#
loop_
_entity.id
_entity.type
_entity.pdbx_description
1 polymer ?
#
loop_
_entity_poly.entity_id
_entity_poly.type
_entity_poly.pdbx_seq_one_letter_code
_entity_poly.pdbx_strand_id
1 'polypeptide(L)'
;MTVMRQGRIRRTTLVGAVCALVVTGTGLLAGCSEDADAGTNGVGKLPADTIQSKTRAAADSAEAVRLSGTVVTNGRTYTLDMRLKSGGGSGTVTSKGAAFGLLRIGEKLYLKADARFWNHADGDSESATSGTLDGKYVKVPQGDPSYKKFSGFTDKDVLLDGLLTLHGALATDGHHEQAGTRTIRITGDQGSGGTLDVSLEGRPYPLRLERAGGAGTLTFSSWGKDFALTEPKKNETVDYGKQLPTS
;
A
#
# COMPACT_ATOMS: atom_id res chain seq x y z
N MET A 1 15.00 -1.15 89.41
CA MET A 1 16.11 -0.43 90.06
C MET A 1 17.05 0.05 88.97
N THR A 2 17.03 1.34 88.61
CA THR A 2 17.82 2.44 89.20
C THR A 2 19.25 2.45 88.64
N VAL A 3 19.54 3.15 87.53
CA VAL A 3 20.06 4.54 87.35
C VAL A 3 21.52 4.51 86.87
N MET A 4 21.89 5.56 86.11
CA MET A 4 23.23 6.08 85.72
C MET A 4 23.55 5.86 84.24
N ARG A 5 23.89 6.86 83.42
CA ARG A 5 24.29 8.26 83.64
C ARG A 5 24.08 9.05 82.32
N GLN A 6 23.71 10.33 82.43
CA GLN A 6 23.77 11.34 81.36
C GLN A 6 25.21 11.69 80.99
N GLY A 7 25.46 12.01 79.72
CA GLY A 7 26.70 12.63 79.25
C GLY A 7 26.59 13.15 77.82
N ARG A 8 26.87 14.44 77.64
CA ARG A 8 26.54 15.30 76.48
C ARG A 8 27.58 15.28 75.33
N ILE A 9 27.05 15.32 74.11
CA ILE A 9 27.38 16.20 72.95
C ILE A 9 28.86 16.37 72.51
N ARG A 10 29.18 16.12 71.23
CA ARG A 10 29.51 17.11 70.15
C ARG A 10 30.25 16.47 68.97
N ARG A 11 29.87 16.95 67.78
CA ARG A 11 30.39 16.64 66.44
C ARG A 11 31.81 17.16 66.23
N THR A 12 32.60 16.45 65.42
CA THR A 12 33.70 17.07 64.65
C THR A 12 33.91 16.31 63.34
N THR A 13 33.89 17.05 62.24
CA THR A 13 34.19 16.66 60.85
C THR A 13 35.69 16.74 60.57
N LEU A 14 36.26 15.76 59.83
CA LEU A 14 37.24 15.91 58.72
C LEU A 14 38.05 14.62 58.47
N VAL A 15 37.92 14.03 57.29
CA VAL A 15 38.90 13.21 56.54
C VAL A 15 38.50 13.40 55.07
N GLY A 16 39.32 13.73 54.07
CA GLY A 16 40.76 13.63 53.84
C GLY A 16 40.89 13.20 52.37
N ALA A 17 41.50 14.04 51.53
CA ALA A 17 41.58 13.85 50.08
C ALA A 17 42.75 12.95 49.65
N VAL A 18 42.71 12.48 48.37
CA VAL A 18 43.81 12.35 47.38
C VAL A 18 43.94 10.98 46.66
N CYS A 19 43.82 11.06 45.32
CA CYS A 19 44.37 10.26 44.21
C CYS A 19 43.99 8.77 43.95
N ALA A 20 43.30 8.54 42.82
CA ALA A 20 43.74 7.58 41.78
C ALA A 20 43.13 7.94 40.41
N LEU A 21 43.97 8.40 39.49
CA LEU A 21 43.68 8.79 38.11
C LEU A 21 44.36 7.76 37.21
N VAL A 22 43.61 6.82 36.63
CA VAL A 22 43.84 6.15 35.32
C VAL A 22 42.55 5.41 34.94
N VAL A 23 41.80 5.94 33.98
CA VAL A 23 40.93 5.12 33.11
C VAL A 23 41.19 5.59 31.68
N THR A 24 42.29 5.10 31.10
CA THR A 24 42.46 5.04 29.65
C THR A 24 41.57 3.91 29.14
N GLY A 25 40.43 4.26 28.55
CA GLY A 25 39.46 3.30 28.05
C GLY A 25 38.48 3.88 27.04
N THR A 26 38.90 4.87 26.24
CA THR A 26 38.16 5.25 25.02
C THR A 26 38.49 4.24 23.92
N GLY A 27 37.99 3.01 24.09
CA GLY A 27 38.02 1.95 23.11
C GLY A 27 36.61 1.71 22.60
N LEU A 28 36.27 2.41 21.51
CA LEU A 28 35.26 2.09 20.50
C LEU A 28 34.25 1.00 20.92
N LEU A 29 33.04 1.41 21.27
CA LEU A 29 31.85 0.61 20.99
C LEU A 29 31.76 0.48 19.46
N ALA A 30 32.53 -0.45 18.90
CA ALA A 30 32.22 -1.04 17.62
C ALA A 30 30.89 -1.75 17.82
N GLY A 31 29.79 -1.01 17.64
CA GLY A 31 28.51 -1.62 17.40
C GLY A 31 28.74 -2.55 16.22
N CYS A 32 28.68 -3.86 16.48
CA CYS A 32 28.51 -4.83 15.41
C CYS A 32 27.21 -4.37 14.71
N SER A 33 27.33 -3.66 13.60
CA SER A 33 26.21 -3.42 12.72
C SER A 33 25.80 -4.80 12.26
N GLU A 34 24.73 -5.35 12.85
CA GLU A 34 24.09 -6.55 12.35
C GLU A 34 23.82 -6.33 10.86
N ASP A 35 24.26 -7.25 10.01
CA ASP A 35 24.02 -7.18 8.57
C ASP A 35 22.50 -7.16 8.38
N ALA A 36 21.96 -6.02 7.95
CA ALA A 36 20.51 -5.82 7.77
C ALA A 36 19.92 -6.81 6.74
N ASP A 37 20.77 -7.36 5.87
CA ASP A 37 20.43 -8.38 4.89
C ASP A 37 20.70 -9.82 5.37
N ALA A 38 21.11 -10.02 6.63
CA ALA A 38 21.23 -11.36 7.18
C ALA A 38 19.88 -12.09 7.11
N GLY A 39 19.89 -13.28 6.51
CA GLY A 39 18.70 -14.11 6.33
C GLY A 39 17.64 -13.53 5.39
N THR A 40 17.97 -12.56 4.54
CA THR A 40 17.06 -12.03 3.51
C THR A 40 17.18 -12.80 2.19
N ASN A 41 16.33 -12.46 1.23
CA ASN A 41 16.36 -12.96 -0.14
C ASN A 41 17.51 -12.39 -1.01
N GLY A 42 18.39 -11.58 -0.42
CA GLY A 42 19.59 -11.03 -1.05
C GLY A 42 19.36 -9.84 -1.98
N VAL A 43 18.12 -9.39 -2.22
CA VAL A 43 17.88 -8.26 -3.13
C VAL A 43 18.35 -6.92 -2.58
N GLY A 44 18.44 -6.77 -1.26
CA GLY A 44 18.92 -5.53 -0.61
C GLY A 44 20.38 -5.17 -0.93
N LYS A 45 21.17 -6.14 -1.40
CA LYS A 45 22.58 -5.95 -1.79
C LYS A 45 22.77 -5.60 -3.27
N LEU A 46 21.68 -5.49 -4.03
CA LEU A 46 21.71 -5.28 -5.48
C LEU A 46 21.58 -3.79 -5.86
N PRO A 47 22.06 -3.39 -7.05
CA PRO A 47 21.76 -2.08 -7.62
C PRO A 47 20.26 -1.82 -7.76
N ALA A 48 19.84 -0.55 -7.65
CA ALA A 48 18.43 -0.15 -7.63
C ALA A 48 17.65 -0.55 -8.90
N ASP A 49 18.27 -0.49 -10.07
CA ASP A 49 17.72 -0.94 -11.35
C ASP A 49 17.43 -2.45 -11.33
N THR A 50 18.33 -3.24 -10.75
CA THR A 50 18.18 -4.69 -10.63
C THR A 50 17.09 -5.04 -9.61
N ILE A 51 17.00 -4.28 -8.50
CA ILE A 51 15.89 -4.40 -7.54
C ILE A 51 14.55 -4.11 -8.24
N GLN A 52 14.47 -3.01 -9.00
CA GLN A 52 13.24 -2.64 -9.72
C GLN A 52 12.83 -3.70 -10.74
N SER A 53 13.78 -4.25 -11.49
CA SER A 53 13.51 -5.32 -12.45
C SER A 53 12.99 -6.59 -11.75
N LYS A 54 13.65 -7.02 -10.66
CA LYS A 54 13.24 -8.21 -9.90
C LYS A 54 11.88 -8.05 -9.23
N THR A 55 11.58 -6.87 -8.68
CA THR A 55 10.29 -6.65 -8.02
C THR A 55 9.12 -6.62 -9.02
N ARG A 56 9.32 -6.03 -10.21
CA ARG A 56 8.33 -6.10 -11.30
C ARG A 56 8.10 -7.53 -11.76
N ALA A 57 9.17 -8.26 -12.05
CA ALA A 57 9.06 -9.67 -12.46
C ALA A 57 8.34 -10.51 -11.40
N ALA A 58 8.61 -10.28 -10.11
CA ALA A 58 7.89 -10.94 -9.02
C ALA A 58 6.40 -10.59 -9.03
N ALA A 59 6.05 -9.30 -9.16
CA ALA A 59 4.68 -8.83 -9.22
C ALA A 59 3.90 -9.36 -10.44
N ASP A 60 4.53 -9.42 -11.60
CA ASP A 60 3.95 -9.94 -12.85
C ASP A 60 3.64 -11.43 -12.72
N SER A 61 4.58 -12.19 -12.14
CA SER A 61 4.45 -13.64 -11.89
C SER A 61 3.43 -14.01 -10.81
N ALA A 62 2.95 -13.04 -10.03
CA ALA A 62 2.01 -13.33 -8.96
C ALA A 62 0.62 -13.60 -9.51
N GLU A 63 0.02 -14.71 -9.08
CA GLU A 63 -1.33 -15.10 -9.50
C GLU A 63 -2.40 -14.08 -9.05
N ALA A 64 -2.21 -13.52 -7.85
CA ALA A 64 -3.14 -12.57 -7.27
C ALA A 64 -2.44 -11.54 -6.38
N VAL A 65 -3.09 -10.39 -6.16
CA VAL A 65 -2.64 -9.32 -5.26
C VAL A 65 -3.83 -8.56 -4.70
N ARG A 66 -3.69 -7.99 -3.50
CA ARG A 66 -4.53 -6.91 -3.01
C ARG A 66 -3.77 -5.59 -3.04
N LEU A 67 -4.38 -4.57 -3.61
CA LEU A 67 -3.89 -3.19 -3.66
C LEU A 67 -4.83 -2.29 -2.88
N SER A 68 -4.29 -1.41 -2.03
CA SER A 68 -5.08 -0.42 -1.30
C SER A 68 -4.34 0.89 -1.12
N GLY A 69 -5.05 2.01 -1.26
CA GLY A 69 -4.48 3.34 -1.03
C GLY A 69 -5.05 4.40 -1.96
N THR A 70 -4.30 5.47 -2.16
CA THR A 70 -4.71 6.60 -3.00
C THR A 70 -3.77 6.80 -4.18
N VAL A 71 -4.33 7.23 -5.30
CA VAL A 71 -3.56 7.60 -6.49
C VAL A 71 -4.18 8.82 -7.15
N VAL A 72 -3.34 9.75 -7.61
CA VAL A 72 -3.75 10.87 -8.44
C VAL A 72 -3.40 10.56 -9.89
N THR A 73 -4.40 10.59 -10.76
CA THR A 73 -4.21 10.44 -12.21
C THR A 73 -5.13 11.41 -12.95
N ASN A 74 -4.62 12.07 -14.00
CA ASN A 74 -5.35 13.10 -14.77
C ASN A 74 -6.00 14.18 -13.88
N GLY A 75 -5.30 14.61 -12.83
CA GLY A 75 -5.77 15.62 -11.88
C GLY A 75 -6.90 15.14 -10.95
N ARG A 76 -7.21 13.84 -10.91
CA ARG A 76 -8.25 13.26 -10.06
C ARG A 76 -7.66 12.28 -9.06
N THR A 77 -8.10 12.40 -7.81
CA THR A 77 -7.74 11.46 -6.75
C THR A 77 -8.72 10.30 -6.73
N TYR A 78 -8.17 9.10 -6.73
CA TYR A 78 -8.89 7.84 -6.56
C TYR A 78 -8.39 7.17 -5.28
N THR A 79 -9.32 6.70 -4.45
CA THR A 79 -9.01 5.72 -3.41
C THR A 79 -9.37 4.34 -3.92
N LEU A 80 -8.43 3.41 -3.87
CA LEU A 80 -8.56 2.05 -4.38
C LEU A 80 -8.50 1.07 -3.20
N ASP A 81 -9.32 0.04 -3.27
CA ASP A 81 -9.17 -1.18 -2.49
C ASP A 81 -9.59 -2.37 -3.36
N MET A 82 -8.63 -2.97 -4.03
CA MET A 82 -8.83 -3.93 -5.10
C MET A 82 -8.14 -5.25 -4.82
N ARG A 83 -8.78 -6.35 -5.19
CA ARG A 83 -8.17 -7.67 -5.32
C ARG A 83 -8.14 -8.02 -6.81
N LEU A 84 -6.97 -8.41 -7.31
CA LEU A 84 -6.69 -8.55 -8.74
C LEU A 84 -6.05 -9.91 -9.01
N LYS A 85 -6.43 -10.53 -10.12
CA LYS A 85 -5.80 -11.72 -10.71
C LYS A 85 -5.94 -11.71 -12.24
N SER A 86 -5.29 -12.63 -12.95
CA SER A 86 -5.33 -12.67 -14.43
C SER A 86 -6.77 -12.73 -15.01
N GLY A 87 -7.68 -13.46 -14.34
CA GLY A 87 -9.08 -13.60 -14.77
C GLY A 87 -10.01 -12.44 -14.39
N GLY A 88 -9.51 -11.39 -13.74
CA GLY A 88 -10.32 -10.23 -13.34
C GLY A 88 -10.02 -9.74 -11.93
N GLY A 89 -10.93 -8.95 -11.38
CA GLY A 89 -10.71 -8.31 -10.09
C GLY A 89 -12.00 -7.83 -9.46
N SER A 90 -11.96 -7.59 -8.16
CA SER A 90 -13.08 -7.05 -7.42
C SER A 90 -12.61 -6.15 -6.30
N GLY A 91 -13.40 -5.12 -6.00
CA GLY A 91 -13.04 -4.14 -4.98
C GLY A 91 -13.85 -2.86 -5.11
N THR A 92 -13.39 -1.84 -4.40
CA THR A 92 -14.04 -0.53 -4.34
C THR A 92 -13.11 0.54 -4.88
N VAL A 93 -13.70 1.46 -5.65
CA VAL A 93 -13.06 2.68 -6.13
C VAL A 93 -13.87 3.85 -5.61
N THR A 94 -13.19 4.82 -4.99
CA THR A 94 -13.80 6.08 -4.54
C THR A 94 -13.21 7.23 -5.33
N SER A 95 -14.09 8.08 -5.88
CA SER A 95 -13.73 9.30 -6.61
C SER A 95 -14.67 10.42 -6.21
N LYS A 96 -14.13 11.61 -5.89
CA LYS A 96 -14.91 12.79 -5.44
C LYS A 96 -15.89 12.48 -4.29
N GLY A 97 -15.52 11.57 -3.39
CA GLY A 97 -16.36 11.16 -2.25
C GLY A 97 -17.47 10.16 -2.59
N ALA A 98 -17.65 9.80 -3.87
CA ALA A 98 -18.56 8.73 -4.28
C ALA A 98 -17.80 7.42 -4.44
N ALA A 99 -18.28 6.36 -3.79
CA ALA A 99 -17.71 5.03 -3.85
C ALA A 99 -18.55 4.11 -4.74
N PHE A 100 -17.88 3.31 -5.56
CA PHE A 100 -18.52 2.26 -6.35
C PHE A 100 -17.68 0.99 -6.32
N GLY A 101 -18.36 -0.15 -6.31
CA GLY A 101 -17.80 -1.47 -6.41
C GLY A 101 -17.61 -1.90 -7.85
N LEU A 102 -16.50 -2.57 -8.13
CA LEU A 102 -16.22 -3.22 -9.39
C LEU A 102 -16.11 -4.73 -9.18
N LEU A 103 -16.57 -5.48 -10.16
CA LEU A 103 -16.37 -6.92 -10.28
C LEU A 103 -16.18 -7.25 -11.75
N ARG A 104 -15.03 -7.83 -12.10
CA ARG A 104 -14.76 -8.33 -13.44
C ARG A 104 -14.43 -9.81 -13.40
N ILE A 105 -15.06 -10.58 -14.30
CA ILE A 105 -14.84 -12.01 -14.50
C ILE A 105 -14.66 -12.26 -16.00
N GLY A 106 -13.42 -12.52 -16.42
CA GLY A 106 -13.04 -12.50 -17.82
C GLY A 106 -13.39 -11.13 -18.43
N GLU A 107 -14.35 -11.14 -19.36
CA GLU A 107 -14.82 -9.92 -20.04
C GLU A 107 -16.16 -9.38 -19.49
N LYS A 108 -16.73 -10.03 -18.46
CA LYS A 108 -17.97 -9.56 -17.82
C LYS A 108 -17.58 -8.58 -16.73
N LEU A 109 -17.93 -7.31 -16.92
CA LEU A 109 -17.73 -6.25 -15.95
C LEU A 109 -19.07 -5.88 -15.30
N TYR A 110 -19.05 -5.75 -13.98
CA TYR A 110 -20.19 -5.32 -13.18
C TYR A 110 -19.78 -4.13 -12.32
N LEU A 111 -20.65 -3.13 -12.29
CA LEU A 111 -20.54 -1.93 -11.47
C LEU A 111 -21.63 -1.97 -10.41
N LYS A 112 -21.29 -1.74 -9.14
CA LYS A 112 -22.25 -1.65 -8.05
C LYS A 112 -22.10 -0.32 -7.35
N ALA A 113 -23.14 0.48 -7.30
CA ALA A 113 -23.11 1.77 -6.63
C ALA A 113 -24.43 2.02 -5.89
N ASP A 114 -24.41 3.03 -5.03
CA ASP A 114 -25.62 3.49 -4.34
C ASP A 114 -26.50 4.36 -5.25
N ALA A 115 -27.72 4.64 -4.81
CA ALA A 115 -28.65 5.51 -5.53
C ALA A 115 -28.07 6.90 -5.87
N ARG A 116 -27.17 7.45 -5.04
CA ARG A 116 -26.59 8.78 -5.27
C ARG A 116 -25.69 8.80 -6.49
N PHE A 117 -24.89 7.75 -6.68
CA PHE A 117 -24.05 7.57 -7.85
C PHE A 117 -24.90 7.49 -9.13
N TRP A 118 -25.96 6.69 -9.11
CA TRP A 118 -26.84 6.51 -10.27
C TRP A 118 -27.58 7.82 -10.65
N ASN A 119 -28.07 8.57 -9.66
CA ASN A 119 -28.73 9.85 -9.89
C ASN A 119 -27.82 10.92 -10.50
N HIS A 120 -26.53 10.95 -10.15
CA HIS A 120 -25.57 11.89 -10.73
C HIS A 120 -25.07 11.48 -12.11
N ALA A 121 -25.08 10.18 -12.40
CA ALA A 121 -24.67 9.65 -13.68
C ALA A 121 -25.71 10.05 -14.77
N ASP A 122 -27.00 9.87 -14.51
CA ASP A 122 -28.09 10.00 -15.51
C ASP A 122 -28.45 11.45 -15.92
N GLY A 123 -27.80 12.48 -15.35
CA GLY A 123 -28.03 13.88 -15.72
C GLY A 123 -29.48 14.35 -15.52
N ASP A 124 -29.79 14.89 -14.33
CA ASP A 124 -31.03 15.60 -13.96
C ASP A 124 -32.38 14.97 -14.36
N SER A 125 -32.38 13.70 -14.73
CA SER A 125 -33.60 12.95 -14.99
C SER A 125 -33.92 12.14 -13.74
N GLU A 126 -34.92 12.57 -12.97
CA GLU A 126 -35.62 11.73 -11.98
C GLU A 126 -36.31 10.56 -12.71
N SER A 127 -35.53 9.65 -13.28
CA SER A 127 -36.06 8.40 -13.80
C SER A 127 -36.33 7.48 -12.62
N ALA A 128 -37.51 6.88 -12.58
CA ALA A 128 -37.96 5.91 -11.57
C ALA A 128 -37.07 4.65 -11.45
N THR A 129 -35.92 4.62 -12.13
CA THR A 129 -34.97 3.51 -12.21
C THR A 129 -33.95 3.56 -11.06
N SER A 130 -33.60 4.73 -10.52
CA SER A 130 -32.49 4.85 -9.55
C SER A 130 -32.74 4.13 -8.23
N GLY A 131 -33.98 4.15 -7.71
CA GLY A 131 -34.38 3.36 -6.54
C GLY A 131 -34.32 1.84 -6.76
N THR A 132 -34.39 1.39 -8.02
CA THR A 132 -34.28 -0.04 -8.38
C THR A 132 -32.82 -0.50 -8.48
N LEU A 133 -31.89 0.42 -8.71
CA LEU A 133 -30.46 0.16 -8.91
C LEU A 133 -29.63 0.21 -7.62
N ASP A 134 -30.22 0.71 -6.53
CA ASP A 134 -29.52 0.83 -5.25
C ASP A 134 -28.97 -0.52 -4.77
N GLY A 135 -27.65 -0.60 -4.65
CA GLY A 135 -26.95 -1.80 -4.22
C GLY A 135 -27.00 -2.99 -5.21
N LYS A 136 -27.54 -2.81 -6.42
CA LYS A 136 -27.53 -3.81 -7.49
C LYS A 136 -26.23 -3.74 -8.28
N TYR A 137 -25.86 -4.87 -8.87
CA TYR A 137 -24.80 -4.94 -9.88
C TYR A 137 -25.38 -4.59 -11.24
N VAL A 138 -24.77 -3.65 -11.92
CA VAL A 138 -25.09 -3.27 -13.30
C VAL A 138 -24.03 -3.86 -14.20
N LYS A 139 -24.44 -4.71 -15.14
CA LYS A 139 -23.51 -5.26 -16.13
C LYS A 139 -23.16 -4.17 -17.14
N VAL A 140 -21.87 -3.98 -17.38
CA VAL A 140 -21.34 -2.96 -18.29
C VAL A 140 -21.09 -3.58 -19.67
N PRO A 141 -21.73 -3.10 -20.75
CA PRO A 141 -21.46 -3.59 -22.10
C PRO A 141 -20.03 -3.28 -22.55
N GLN A 142 -19.36 -4.21 -23.24
CA GLN A 142 -17.97 -4.00 -23.73
C GLN A 142 -17.84 -2.84 -24.71
N GLY A 143 -18.89 -2.55 -25.48
CA GLY A 143 -18.93 -1.42 -26.41
C GLY A 143 -19.06 -0.06 -25.72
N ASP A 144 -19.33 -0.04 -24.42
CA ASP A 144 -19.47 1.20 -23.65
C ASP A 144 -18.10 1.84 -23.35
N PRO A 145 -17.93 3.16 -23.52
CA PRO A 145 -16.68 3.84 -23.14
C PRO A 145 -16.28 3.65 -21.67
N SER A 146 -17.25 3.49 -20.79
CA SER A 146 -17.07 3.24 -19.36
C SER A 146 -16.49 1.87 -19.09
N TYR A 147 -16.73 0.88 -19.97
CA TYR A 147 -16.13 -0.44 -19.84
C TYR A 147 -14.61 -0.35 -19.79
N LYS A 148 -13.98 0.33 -20.76
CA LYS A 148 -12.52 0.48 -20.82
C LYS A 148 -11.97 1.22 -19.59
N LYS A 149 -12.68 2.27 -19.14
CA LYS A 149 -12.29 3.05 -17.96
C LYS A 149 -12.27 2.16 -16.71
N PHE A 150 -13.32 1.38 -16.49
CA PHE A 150 -13.49 0.58 -15.28
C PHE A 150 -12.73 -0.75 -15.33
N SER A 151 -12.61 -1.38 -16.51
CA SER A 151 -11.86 -2.62 -16.68
C SER A 151 -10.39 -2.43 -16.28
N GLY A 152 -9.81 -1.25 -16.56
CA GLY A 152 -8.45 -0.89 -16.15
C GLY A 152 -8.23 -1.06 -14.65
N PHE A 153 -9.18 -0.70 -13.78
CA PHE A 153 -9.05 -0.88 -12.32
C PHE A 153 -9.14 -2.34 -11.88
N THR A 154 -9.57 -3.25 -12.75
CA THR A 154 -9.74 -4.68 -12.45
C THR A 154 -8.75 -5.54 -13.24
N ASP A 155 -7.79 -4.92 -13.92
CA ASP A 155 -6.75 -5.60 -14.66
C ASP A 155 -5.43 -5.50 -13.89
N LYS A 156 -4.91 -6.67 -13.49
CA LYS A 156 -3.70 -6.74 -12.66
C LYS A 156 -2.52 -6.13 -13.39
N ASP A 157 -2.29 -6.53 -14.63
CA ASP A 157 -1.06 -6.22 -15.34
C ASP A 157 -1.07 -4.75 -15.77
N VAL A 158 -2.22 -4.24 -16.25
CA VAL A 158 -2.39 -2.82 -16.56
C VAL A 158 -2.18 -1.93 -15.34
N LEU A 159 -2.74 -2.29 -14.17
CA LEU A 159 -2.53 -1.48 -12.96
C LEU A 159 -1.10 -1.54 -12.48
N LEU A 160 -0.50 -2.72 -12.38
CA LEU A 160 0.85 -2.86 -11.85
C LEU A 160 1.89 -2.16 -12.76
N ASP A 161 1.74 -2.25 -14.07
CA ASP A 161 2.63 -1.57 -15.03
C ASP A 161 2.57 -0.03 -14.85
N GLY A 162 1.35 0.53 -14.79
CA GLY A 162 1.15 1.96 -14.59
C GLY A 162 1.62 2.49 -13.22
N LEU A 163 1.61 1.62 -12.20
CA LEU A 163 1.91 2.01 -10.83
C LEU A 163 3.39 1.82 -10.44
N LEU A 164 4.03 0.71 -10.80
CA LEU A 164 5.35 0.34 -10.29
C LEU A 164 6.53 1.08 -10.97
N THR A 165 6.22 2.14 -11.71
CA THR A 165 7.19 3.01 -12.38
C THR A 165 7.57 4.20 -11.51
N LEU A 166 8.85 4.19 -11.10
CA LEU A 166 9.56 5.35 -10.56
C LEU A 166 10.14 6.16 -11.72
N HIS A 167 10.20 7.47 -11.57
CA HIS A 167 10.67 8.38 -12.60
C HIS A 167 12.09 8.87 -12.28
N GLY A 168 12.92 8.96 -13.31
CA GLY A 168 14.28 9.48 -13.18
C GLY A 168 15.33 8.48 -12.72
N ALA A 169 16.46 8.99 -12.21
CA ALA A 169 17.61 8.19 -11.82
C ALA A 169 17.30 7.35 -10.57
N LEU A 170 17.52 6.04 -10.67
CA LEU A 170 17.21 5.11 -9.58
C LEU A 170 18.34 5.04 -8.56
N ALA A 171 17.98 5.02 -7.28
CA ALA A 171 18.90 4.81 -6.18
C ALA A 171 18.24 4.01 -5.04
N THR A 172 19.04 3.29 -4.26
CA THR A 172 18.58 2.70 -3.00
C THR A 172 18.53 3.77 -1.91
N ASP A 173 17.53 3.70 -1.04
CA ASP A 173 17.32 4.60 0.09
C ASP A 173 17.21 3.81 1.41
N GLY A 174 18.12 2.86 1.59
CA GLY A 174 18.27 2.10 2.84
C GLY A 174 17.17 1.08 3.13
N HIS A 175 17.31 0.44 4.29
CA HIS A 175 16.39 -0.59 4.80
C HIS A 175 15.26 0.04 5.62
N HIS A 176 14.05 -0.46 5.42
CA HIS A 176 12.82 0.00 6.08
C HIS A 176 11.98 -1.19 6.55
N GLU A 177 10.86 -0.93 7.18
CA GLU A 177 9.86 -1.94 7.56
C GLU A 177 8.47 -1.55 7.04
N GLN A 178 7.74 -2.52 6.49
CA GLN A 178 6.34 -2.38 6.12
C GLN A 178 5.51 -3.48 6.76
N ALA A 179 4.66 -3.10 7.73
CA ALA A 179 3.77 -4.02 8.45
C ALA A 179 4.48 -5.29 8.98
N GLY A 180 5.63 -5.12 9.64
CA GLY A 180 6.46 -6.20 10.17
C GLY A 180 7.35 -6.91 9.15
N THR A 181 7.32 -6.52 7.86
CA THR A 181 8.18 -7.10 6.82
C THR A 181 9.38 -6.20 6.56
N ARG A 182 10.60 -6.75 6.60
CA ARG A 182 11.81 -6.01 6.25
C ARG A 182 11.83 -5.67 4.75
N THR A 183 12.26 -4.47 4.42
CA THR A 183 12.27 -3.97 3.04
C THR A 183 13.54 -3.22 2.70
N ILE A 184 13.88 -3.19 1.42
CA ILE A 184 14.81 -2.22 0.84
C ILE A 184 14.00 -1.19 0.06
N ARG A 185 14.28 0.10 0.27
CA ARG A 185 13.63 1.16 -0.50
C ARG A 185 14.46 1.49 -1.73
N ILE A 186 13.79 1.64 -2.87
CA ILE A 186 14.33 2.30 -4.05
C ILE A 186 13.58 3.60 -4.32
N THR A 187 14.27 4.56 -4.92
CA THR A 187 13.76 5.89 -5.24
C THR A 187 14.04 6.25 -6.69
N GLY A 188 13.20 7.09 -7.28
CA GLY A 188 13.50 7.78 -8.53
C GLY A 188 13.82 9.24 -8.24
N ASP A 189 14.87 9.79 -8.84
CA ASP A 189 15.34 11.18 -8.66
C ASP A 189 15.38 11.60 -7.18
N GLN A 190 16.10 10.83 -6.36
CA GLN A 190 16.26 11.07 -4.92
C GLN A 190 14.91 11.18 -4.17
N GLY A 191 13.89 10.45 -4.65
CA GLY A 191 12.55 10.38 -4.06
C GLY A 191 11.52 11.28 -4.74
N SER A 192 11.95 12.30 -5.50
CA SER A 192 11.02 13.20 -6.21
C SER A 192 10.25 12.47 -7.32
N GLY A 193 10.85 11.44 -7.92
CA GLY A 193 10.25 10.51 -8.87
C GLY A 193 9.47 9.35 -8.24
N GLY A 194 9.29 9.37 -6.91
CA GLY A 194 8.58 8.36 -6.12
C GLY A 194 9.51 7.40 -5.36
N THR A 195 8.92 6.63 -4.45
CA THR A 195 9.61 5.63 -3.63
C THR A 195 8.88 4.29 -3.67
N LEU A 196 9.63 3.18 -3.65
CA LEU A 196 9.09 1.83 -3.62
C LEU A 196 9.82 0.99 -2.57
N ASP A 197 9.08 0.51 -1.58
CA ASP A 197 9.55 -0.45 -0.58
C ASP A 197 9.37 -1.88 -1.12
N VAL A 198 10.46 -2.63 -1.21
CA VAL A 198 10.52 -3.98 -1.76
C VAL A 198 10.84 -4.98 -0.67
N SER A 199 10.08 -6.08 -0.59
CA SER A 199 10.28 -7.14 0.40
C SER A 199 11.68 -7.76 0.32
N LEU A 200 12.34 -7.83 1.47
CA LEU A 200 13.56 -8.61 1.68
C LEU A 200 13.27 -10.07 2.06
N GLU A 201 11.99 -10.43 2.22
CA GLU A 201 11.55 -11.75 2.65
C GLU A 201 10.91 -12.50 1.48
N GLY A 202 11.35 -13.73 1.24
CA GLY A 202 10.82 -14.57 0.16
C GLY A 202 10.97 -13.92 -1.22
N ARG A 203 9.87 -13.83 -1.98
CA ARG A 203 9.85 -13.13 -3.27
C ARG A 203 9.93 -11.61 -3.05
N PRO A 204 10.67 -10.86 -3.88
CA PRO A 204 10.89 -9.42 -3.71
C PRO A 204 9.67 -8.60 -4.16
N TYR A 205 8.52 -8.84 -3.52
CA TYR A 205 7.28 -8.15 -3.87
C TYR A 205 7.33 -6.67 -3.48
N PRO A 206 6.70 -5.79 -4.28
CA PRO A 206 6.48 -4.42 -3.85
C PRO A 206 5.46 -4.42 -2.71
N LEU A 207 5.72 -3.64 -1.66
CA LEU A 207 4.85 -3.56 -0.47
C LEU A 207 4.23 -2.18 -0.30
N ARG A 208 4.99 -1.12 -0.60
CA ARG A 208 4.50 0.26 -0.49
C ARG A 208 5.11 1.14 -1.58
N LEU A 209 4.26 1.89 -2.26
CA LEU A 209 4.62 2.84 -3.30
C LEU A 209 4.15 4.23 -2.91
N GLU A 210 5.06 5.19 -2.86
CA GLU A 210 4.72 6.62 -2.86
C GLU A 210 4.93 7.18 -4.25
N ARG A 211 3.90 7.81 -4.80
CA ARG A 211 3.97 8.41 -6.13
C ARG A 211 4.66 9.77 -6.06
N ALA A 212 5.41 10.08 -7.12
CA ALA A 212 6.02 11.38 -7.35
C ALA A 212 5.04 12.55 -7.12
N GLY A 213 5.54 13.70 -6.67
CA GLY A 213 4.77 14.93 -6.52
C GLY A 213 3.59 14.83 -5.53
N GLY A 214 3.61 13.88 -4.59
CA GLY A 214 2.52 13.68 -3.64
C GLY A 214 1.26 13.07 -4.26
N ALA A 215 1.39 12.38 -5.40
CA ALA A 215 0.28 11.79 -6.15
C ALA A 215 -0.31 10.51 -5.51
N GLY A 216 -0.20 10.38 -4.19
CA GLY A 216 -0.79 9.31 -3.40
C GLY A 216 0.18 8.20 -2.98
N THR A 217 -0.32 7.33 -2.11
CA THR A 217 0.40 6.18 -1.55
C THR A 217 -0.43 4.94 -1.72
N LEU A 218 0.19 3.87 -2.21
CA LEU A 218 -0.42 2.57 -2.40
C LEU A 218 0.34 1.52 -1.59
N THR A 219 -0.40 0.57 -1.08
CA THR A 219 0.11 -0.61 -0.39
C THR A 219 -0.33 -1.85 -1.14
N PHE A 220 0.55 -2.86 -1.15
CA PHE A 220 0.31 -4.12 -1.80
C PHE A 220 0.45 -5.24 -0.79
N SER A 221 -0.48 -6.18 -0.81
CA SER A 221 -0.52 -7.28 0.14
C SER A 221 -1.13 -8.50 -0.49
N SER A 222 -1.14 -9.62 0.26
CA SER A 222 -1.80 -10.85 -0.17
C SER A 222 -1.32 -11.38 -1.52
N TRP A 223 -0.05 -11.12 -1.85
CA TRP A 223 0.58 -11.63 -3.06
C TRP A 223 0.48 -13.15 -3.15
N GLY A 224 0.02 -13.66 -4.29
CA GLY A 224 -0.18 -15.09 -4.55
C GLY A 224 -1.33 -15.73 -3.77
N LYS A 225 -2.14 -14.97 -3.02
CA LYS A 225 -3.31 -15.52 -2.32
C LYS A 225 -4.54 -15.44 -3.23
N ASP A 226 -4.96 -16.57 -3.78
CA ASP A 226 -6.14 -16.64 -4.64
C ASP A 226 -7.42 -16.20 -3.92
N PHE A 227 -8.41 -15.80 -4.70
CA PHE A 227 -9.73 -15.41 -4.25
C PHE A 227 -10.79 -15.74 -5.29
N ALA A 228 -12.01 -16.02 -4.81
CA ALA A 228 -13.14 -16.32 -5.67
C ALA A 228 -13.69 -15.04 -6.31
N LEU A 229 -14.04 -15.17 -7.59
CA LEU A 229 -14.84 -14.19 -8.32
C LEU A 229 -16.13 -14.89 -8.74
N THR A 230 -17.26 -14.43 -8.23
CA THR A 230 -18.56 -15.07 -8.45
C THR A 230 -19.49 -14.09 -9.15
N GLU A 231 -20.09 -14.51 -10.26
CA GLU A 231 -21.11 -13.69 -10.94
C GLU A 231 -22.26 -13.40 -9.97
N PRO A 232 -22.74 -12.15 -9.88
CA PRO A 232 -23.89 -11.83 -9.06
C PRO A 232 -25.13 -12.58 -9.55
N LYS A 233 -26.08 -12.86 -8.65
CA LYS A 233 -27.30 -13.56 -9.03
C LYS A 233 -28.15 -12.70 -9.97
N LYS A 234 -29.03 -13.33 -10.75
CA LYS A 234 -29.93 -12.61 -11.68
C LYS A 234 -30.79 -11.55 -10.98
N ASN A 235 -31.24 -11.80 -9.75
CA ASN A 235 -32.02 -10.84 -8.96
C ASN A 235 -31.17 -9.75 -8.29
N GLU A 236 -29.84 -9.87 -8.34
CA GLU A 236 -28.86 -8.88 -7.88
C GLU A 236 -28.27 -8.10 -9.05
N THR A 237 -28.59 -8.49 -10.29
CA THR A 237 -28.01 -7.92 -11.51
C THR A 237 -29.08 -7.22 -12.33
N VAL A 238 -28.73 -6.04 -12.85
CA VAL A 238 -29.48 -5.36 -13.91
C VAL A 238 -28.59 -5.31 -15.15
N ASP A 239 -29.13 -5.79 -16.28
CA ASP A 239 -28.44 -5.66 -17.57
C ASP A 239 -28.82 -4.30 -18.16
N TYR A 240 -27.88 -3.36 -18.12
CA TYR A 240 -28.07 -2.06 -18.73
C TYR A 240 -27.86 -2.24 -20.23
N GLY A 241 -28.94 -2.59 -20.95
CA GLY A 241 -28.93 -2.82 -22.40
C GLY A 241 -28.71 -1.56 -23.25
N LYS A 242 -28.27 -0.45 -22.64
CA LYS A 242 -27.93 0.84 -23.28
C LYS A 242 -26.69 1.43 -22.59
N GLN A 243 -26.23 2.58 -23.09
CA GLN A 243 -24.97 3.22 -22.71
C GLN A 243 -24.99 3.65 -21.22
N LEU A 244 -23.96 3.31 -20.44
CA LEU A 244 -23.80 3.84 -19.09
C LEU A 244 -23.55 5.35 -19.17
N PRO A 245 -23.98 6.13 -18.18
CA PRO A 245 -23.85 7.56 -18.26
C PRO A 245 -22.38 7.97 -18.13
N THR A 246 -21.90 8.76 -19.08
CA THR A 246 -20.53 9.28 -19.07
C THR A 246 -20.41 10.39 -18.02
N SER A 247 -19.93 10.03 -16.83
CA SER A 247 -19.47 11.00 -15.82
C SER A 247 -18.17 11.70 -16.21
#